data_AF-A0A1C7NA86-F1
#
_entry.id   AF-A0A1C7NA86-F1
#
_cell.length_a   1.000
_cell.length_b   1.000
_cell.length_c   1.000
_cell.angle_alpha   90.00
_cell.angle_beta   90.00
_cell.angle_gamma   90.00
#
_symmetry.space_group_name_H-M   'P 1'
#
loop_
_entity.id
_entity.type
_entity.pdbx_description
1 polymer ?
#
loop_
_entity_poly.entity_id
_entity_poly.type
_entity_poly.pdbx_seq_one_letter_code
_entity_poly.pdbx_strand_id
1 'polypeptide(L)'
;MFPIYFEQHPSLLHCRRVESQQFGVNDYMQLQLLLAQEQAQRQQAALRKAYEKQQQEQRRLDRAMYKLRVMAEIQRRHEEEELAIQAYYATKRQQQRQRWLIQQQKQQEYLRRKQHQEEEENYYQAMIEAHLKEQYALNDMLQKSSKSVQHPQPVSVKSYYHEESDDESDSDTEDRLKALVKLVFDHQEEEKEQEADDGQQQTMTIDDFVDYISKKAQDLDGSEQEETIDEENKDDHEEDDNEHTEEDMMDFEFVQNDESDSMDEESEEEEDEEEDMPVLVKSTDSVRNLVNSLIEESNDDDTSDKEITFQDPIKLAKLDALNRIEQELKEVRQKHEDHILHGTLSFPQVTQIDRAISPETLSASSAENREFLGYEDQIMKLLLKLDTIESDGDEEIRSKRKTLVKQAEDMLHTLDEFKQKEWERVSCSSQSDHSEDDF
;
A
#
# COMPACT_ATOMS: atom_id res chain seq x y z
N MET A 1 -35.85 -4.60 37.74
CA MET A 1 -37.03 -4.74 38.62
C MET A 1 -36.87 -3.72 39.75
N PHE A 2 -37.32 -2.48 39.53
CA PHE A 2 -37.01 -1.35 40.43
C PHE A 2 -38.08 -1.19 41.53
N PRO A 3 -37.68 -0.88 42.77
CA PRO A 3 -38.62 -0.70 43.89
C PRO A 3 -39.32 0.66 43.78
N ILE A 4 -40.63 0.63 43.58
CA ILE A 4 -41.51 1.79 43.61
C ILE A 4 -41.64 2.24 45.06
N TYR A 5 -40.95 3.32 45.44
CA TYR A 5 -41.16 3.99 46.72
C TYR A 5 -42.47 4.78 46.68
N PHE A 6 -43.51 4.24 47.32
CA PHE A 6 -44.75 4.95 47.62
C PHE A 6 -44.50 5.89 48.82
N GLU A 7 -44.23 7.16 48.54
CA GLU A 7 -44.27 8.22 49.56
C GLU A 7 -45.72 8.39 50.07
N GLN A 8 -45.99 7.87 51.26
CA GLN A 8 -47.22 8.11 51.99
C GLN A 8 -47.19 9.53 52.59
N HIS A 9 -47.73 10.51 51.86
CA HIS A 9 -47.99 11.81 52.46
C HIS A 9 -49.19 11.76 53.42
N PRO A 10 -49.05 12.29 54.65
CA PRO A 10 -50.15 12.34 55.62
C PRO A 10 -51.19 13.37 55.19
N SER A 11 -52.41 12.89 54.92
CA SER A 11 -53.59 13.70 54.64
C SER A 11 -54.07 14.41 55.91
N LEU A 12 -53.49 15.58 56.21
CA LEU A 12 -54.02 16.50 57.20
C LEU A 12 -55.30 17.17 56.67
N LEU A 13 -56.43 16.49 56.83
CA LEU A 13 -57.77 17.03 56.65
C LEU A 13 -58.07 18.08 57.73
N HIS A 14 -57.62 19.31 57.54
CA HIS A 14 -58.14 20.47 58.26
C HIS A 14 -59.50 20.86 57.65
N CYS A 15 -60.59 20.35 58.24
CA CYS A 15 -61.94 20.87 58.00
C CYS A 15 -62.06 22.30 58.56
N ARG A 16 -61.63 23.29 57.77
CA ARG A 16 -61.87 24.70 58.04
C ARG A 16 -63.36 24.97 57.83
N ARG A 17 -64.06 25.36 58.90
CA ARG A 17 -65.49 25.73 58.89
C ARG A 17 -65.66 26.93 57.96
N VAL A 18 -66.28 26.71 56.81
CA VAL A 18 -66.55 27.76 55.81
C VAL A 18 -67.71 28.59 56.33
N GLU A 19 -67.41 29.80 56.81
CA GLU A 19 -68.44 30.83 56.97
C GLU A 19 -68.96 31.18 55.57
N SER A 20 -70.27 31.05 55.37
CA SER A 20 -70.94 31.28 54.10
C SER A 20 -70.90 32.76 53.71
N GLN A 21 -69.76 33.21 53.17
CA GLN A 21 -69.67 34.45 52.40
C GLN A 21 -70.58 34.31 51.18
N GLN A 22 -71.63 35.13 51.13
CA GLN A 22 -72.45 35.26 49.94
C GLN A 22 -71.63 36.01 48.89
N PHE A 23 -71.28 35.31 47.81
CA PHE A 23 -70.61 35.92 46.65
C PHE A 23 -71.47 37.07 46.12
N GLY A 24 -70.89 38.27 46.07
CA GLY A 24 -71.55 39.44 45.51
C GLY A 24 -71.62 39.35 43.99
N VAL A 25 -72.51 40.13 43.37
CA VAL A 25 -72.61 40.24 41.90
C VAL A 25 -71.27 40.65 41.26
N ASN A 26 -70.45 41.42 41.98
CA ASN A 26 -69.11 41.81 41.54
C ASN A 26 -68.16 40.60 41.40
N ASP A 27 -68.29 39.58 42.26
CA ASP A 27 -67.43 38.40 42.22
C ASP A 27 -67.74 37.53 40.99
N TYR A 28 -69.02 37.46 40.60
CA TYR A 28 -69.43 36.78 39.36
C TYR A 28 -68.87 37.48 38.11
N MET A 29 -68.87 38.81 38.08
CA MET A 29 -68.31 39.56 36.97
C MET A 29 -66.78 39.39 36.89
N GLN A 30 -66.09 39.39 38.04
CA GLN A 30 -64.66 39.14 38.11
C GLN A 30 -64.31 37.71 37.67
N LEU A 31 -65.09 36.71 38.08
CA LEU A 31 -64.92 35.32 37.64
C LEU A 31 -65.13 35.17 36.13
N GLN A 32 -66.15 35.83 35.57
CA GLN A 32 -66.41 35.79 34.12
C GLN A 32 -65.27 36.42 33.31
N LEU A 33 -64.71 37.54 33.79
CA LEU A 33 -63.55 38.16 33.16
C LEU A 33 -62.31 37.25 33.22
N LEU A 34 -62.08 36.60 34.37
CA LEU A 34 -60.95 35.69 34.55
C LEU A 34 -61.08 34.44 33.65
N LEU A 35 -62.29 33.88 33.53
CA LEU A 35 -62.56 32.77 32.61
C LEU A 35 -62.33 33.16 31.15
N ALA A 36 -62.77 34.36 30.74
CA ALA A 36 -62.53 34.86 29.39
C ALA A 36 -61.02 35.07 29.12
N GLN A 37 -60.29 35.60 30.11
CA GLN A 37 -58.84 35.77 30.03
C GLN A 37 -58.13 34.42 29.91
N GLU A 38 -58.51 33.44 30.73
CA GLU A 38 -57.95 32.09 30.67
C GLU A 38 -58.22 31.42 29.31
N GLN A 39 -59.45 31.55 28.78
CA GLN A 39 -59.79 31.04 27.46
C GLN A 39 -58.95 31.68 26.35
N ALA A 40 -58.74 33.00 26.40
CA ALA A 40 -57.87 33.70 25.46
C ALA A 40 -56.41 33.22 25.56
N GLN A 41 -55.89 33.00 26.77
CA GLN A 41 -54.55 32.45 26.98
C GLN A 41 -54.43 31.03 26.42
N ARG A 42 -55.41 30.16 26.65
CA ARG A 42 -55.44 28.80 26.09
C ARG A 42 -55.46 28.82 24.57
N GLN A 43 -56.22 29.72 23.95
CA GLN A 43 -56.24 29.90 22.50
C GLN A 43 -54.87 30.35 21.96
N GLN A 44 -54.23 31.33 22.61
CA GLN A 44 -52.88 31.78 22.23
C GLN A 44 -51.84 30.66 22.40
N ALA A 45 -51.90 29.90 23.49
CA ALA A 45 -51.02 28.75 23.72
C ALA A 45 -51.24 27.65 22.66
N ALA A 46 -52.48 27.37 22.29
CA ALA A 46 -52.80 26.41 21.23
C ALA A 46 -52.23 26.85 19.86
N LEU A 47 -52.32 28.14 19.53
CA LEU A 47 -51.74 28.68 18.29
C LEU A 47 -50.20 28.58 18.29
N ARG A 48 -49.53 28.89 19.40
CA ARG A 48 -48.07 28.73 19.52
C ARG A 48 -47.64 27.28 19.33
N LYS A 49 -48.30 26.33 20.01
CA LYS A 49 -48.03 24.90 19.85
C LYS A 49 -48.24 24.40 18.42
N ALA A 50 -49.30 24.87 17.76
CA ALA A 50 -49.55 24.51 16.36
C ALA A 50 -48.44 25.03 15.43
N TYR A 51 -47.96 26.26 15.66
CA TYR A 51 -46.86 26.84 14.91
C TYR A 51 -45.52 26.14 15.16
N GLU A 52 -45.20 25.82 16.41
CA GLU A 52 -44.00 25.03 16.78
C GLU A 52 -44.02 23.66 16.11
N LYS A 53 -45.17 22.97 16.14
CA LYS A 53 -45.35 21.70 15.44
C LYS A 53 -45.11 21.82 13.93
N GLN A 54 -45.63 22.88 13.31
CA GLN A 54 -45.39 23.15 11.89
C GLN A 54 -43.90 23.37 11.58
N GLN A 55 -43.18 24.10 12.43
CA GLN A 55 -41.73 24.27 12.27
C GLN A 55 -40.98 22.94 12.42
N GLN A 56 -41.37 22.11 13.39
CA GLN A 56 -40.76 20.78 13.58
C GLN A 56 -40.98 19.90 12.34
N GLU A 57 -42.16 19.92 11.74
CA GLU A 57 -42.46 19.23 10.49
C GLU A 57 -41.60 19.75 9.33
N GLN A 58 -41.40 21.08 9.21
CA GLN A 58 -40.50 21.65 8.21
C GLN A 58 -39.05 21.18 8.41
N ARG A 59 -38.52 21.25 9.64
CA ARG A 59 -37.17 20.75 9.95
C ARG A 59 -37.03 19.25 9.67
N ARG A 60 -38.09 18.47 9.86
CA ARG A 60 -38.09 17.03 9.53
C ARG A 60 -38.03 16.82 8.02
N LEU A 61 -38.79 17.59 7.24
CA LEU A 61 -38.76 17.55 5.78
C LEU A 61 -37.41 18.00 5.22
N ASP A 62 -36.84 19.08 5.75
CA ASP A 62 -35.53 19.58 5.32
C ASP A 62 -34.41 18.55 5.59
N ARG A 63 -34.44 17.90 6.77
CA ARG A 63 -33.53 16.80 7.09
C ARG A 63 -33.71 15.61 6.13
N ALA A 64 -34.95 15.23 5.80
CA ALA A 64 -35.21 14.16 4.85
C ALA A 64 -34.73 14.50 3.42
N MET A 65 -34.94 15.74 2.99
CA MET A 65 -34.47 16.24 1.69
C MET A 65 -32.94 16.27 1.60
N TYR A 66 -32.27 16.69 2.68
CA TYR A 66 -30.82 16.65 2.76
C TYR A 66 -30.29 15.22 2.69
N LYS A 67 -30.86 14.29 3.48
CA LYS A 67 -30.49 12.86 3.42
C LYS A 67 -30.65 12.28 2.00
N LEU A 68 -31.76 12.59 1.33
CA LEU A 68 -31.99 12.14 -0.05
C LEU A 68 -30.95 12.71 -1.03
N ARG A 69 -30.58 13.98 -0.87
CA ARG A 69 -29.53 14.61 -1.70
C ARG A 69 -28.18 13.95 -1.49
N VAL A 70 -27.80 13.66 -0.24
CA VAL A 70 -26.54 12.97 0.08
C VAL A 70 -26.51 11.57 -0.54
N MET A 71 -27.58 10.79 -0.39
CA MET A 71 -27.68 9.46 -1.00
C MET A 71 -27.57 9.50 -2.54
N ALA A 72 -28.20 10.48 -3.18
CA ALA A 72 -28.10 10.65 -4.64
C ALA A 72 -26.69 11.05 -5.10
N GLU A 73 -25.96 11.83 -4.29
CA GLU A 73 -24.57 12.20 -4.58
C GLU A 73 -23.64 10.99 -4.44
N ILE A 74 -23.81 10.19 -3.38
CA ILE A 74 -23.06 8.94 -3.17
C ILE A 74 -23.29 7.99 -4.34
N GLN A 75 -24.54 7.83 -4.79
CA GLN A 75 -24.86 6.99 -5.93
C GLN A 75 -24.19 7.47 -7.23
N ARG A 76 -24.17 8.79 -7.48
CA ARG A 76 -23.50 9.36 -8.65
C ARG A 76 -22.00 9.05 -8.66
N ARG A 77 -21.33 9.21 -7.51
CA ARG A 77 -19.90 8.87 -7.39
C ARG A 77 -19.62 7.40 -7.65
N HIS A 78 -20.47 6.52 -7.12
CA HIS A 78 -20.35 5.09 -7.39
C HIS A 78 -20.48 4.76 -8.89
N GLU A 79 -21.43 5.39 -9.58
CA GLU A 79 -21.59 5.23 -11.04
C GLU A 79 -20.36 5.76 -11.81
N GLU A 80 -19.78 6.89 -11.39
CA GLU A 80 -18.55 7.44 -11.97
C GLU A 80 -17.33 6.53 -11.74
N GLU A 81 -17.18 5.97 -10.54
CA GLU A 81 -16.14 5.01 -10.18
C GLU A 81 -16.27 3.72 -11.01
N GLU A 82 -17.47 3.17 -11.15
CA GLU A 82 -17.72 2.01 -12.01
C GLU A 82 -17.34 2.27 -13.48
N LEU A 83 -17.67 3.45 -14.01
CA LEU A 83 -17.30 3.84 -15.37
C LEU A 83 -15.78 3.99 -15.52
N ALA A 84 -15.10 4.56 -14.54
CA ALA A 84 -13.65 4.69 -14.54
C ALA A 84 -12.96 3.31 -14.54
N ILE A 85 -13.46 2.37 -13.73
CA ILE A 85 -12.98 0.99 -13.68
C ILE A 85 -13.17 0.30 -15.05
N GLN A 86 -14.35 0.45 -15.66
CA GLN A 86 -14.61 -0.13 -16.99
C GLN A 86 -13.68 0.46 -18.06
N ALA A 87 -13.44 1.77 -18.02
CA ALA A 87 -12.52 2.45 -18.93
C ALA A 87 -11.08 1.95 -18.75
N TYR A 88 -10.62 1.79 -17.51
CA TYR A 88 -9.31 1.23 -17.20
C TYR A 88 -9.12 -0.17 -17.83
N TYR A 89 -10.05 -1.10 -17.59
CA TYR A 89 -9.96 -2.44 -18.17
C TYR A 89 -10.12 -2.47 -19.70
N ALA A 90 -10.86 -1.52 -20.29
CA ALA A 90 -10.93 -1.36 -21.73
C ALA A 90 -9.57 -0.96 -22.31
N THR A 91 -8.90 0.01 -21.70
CA THR A 91 -7.56 0.48 -22.06
C THR A 91 -6.52 -0.64 -21.89
N LYS A 92 -6.52 -1.36 -20.76
CA LYS A 92 -5.62 -2.50 -20.51
C LYS A 92 -5.76 -3.59 -21.57
N ARG A 93 -6.99 -3.97 -21.93
CA ARG A 93 -7.23 -4.93 -23.04
C ARG A 93 -6.76 -4.40 -24.39
N GLN A 94 -6.87 -3.09 -24.63
CA GLN A 94 -6.36 -2.50 -25.86
C GLN A 94 -4.83 -2.54 -25.92
N GLN A 95 -4.15 -2.23 -24.81
CA GLN A 95 -2.69 -2.34 -24.70
C GLN A 95 -2.23 -3.78 -24.92
N GLN A 96 -2.88 -4.77 -24.30
CA GLN A 96 -2.57 -6.19 -24.53
C GLN A 96 -2.72 -6.58 -26.01
N ARG A 97 -3.79 -6.13 -26.68
CA ARG A 97 -3.94 -6.35 -28.13
C ARG A 97 -2.82 -5.69 -28.95
N GLN A 98 -2.39 -4.49 -28.57
CA GLN A 98 -1.29 -3.80 -29.24
C GLN A 98 0.04 -4.53 -29.03
N ARG A 99 0.36 -4.93 -27.80
CA ARG A 99 1.55 -5.74 -27.46
C ARG A 99 1.57 -7.03 -28.29
N TRP A 100 0.44 -7.73 -28.35
CA TRP A 100 0.31 -8.94 -29.16
C TRP A 100 0.53 -8.69 -30.66
N LEU A 101 -0.02 -7.60 -31.22
CA LEU A 101 0.20 -7.23 -32.62
C LEU A 101 1.67 -6.89 -32.90
N ILE A 102 2.34 -6.18 -31.98
CA ILE A 102 3.77 -5.84 -32.09
C ILE A 102 4.61 -7.12 -32.07
N GLN A 103 4.33 -8.04 -31.14
CA GLN A 103 5.03 -9.32 -31.04
C GLN A 103 4.86 -10.15 -32.33
N GLN A 104 3.65 -10.17 -32.88
CA GLN A 104 3.37 -10.83 -34.16
C GLN A 104 4.15 -10.20 -35.32
N GLN A 105 4.24 -8.86 -35.38
CA GLN A 105 5.04 -8.16 -36.39
C GLN A 105 6.53 -8.48 -36.25
N LYS A 106 7.08 -8.43 -35.03
CA LYS A 106 8.48 -8.81 -34.75
C LYS A 106 8.77 -10.23 -35.24
N GLN A 107 7.86 -11.18 -35.00
CA GLN A 107 8.01 -12.56 -35.47
C GLN A 107 8.02 -12.66 -37.01
N GLN A 108 7.16 -11.90 -37.71
CA GLN A 108 7.16 -11.88 -39.17
C GLN A 108 8.45 -11.26 -39.74
N GLU A 109 8.93 -10.19 -39.12
CA GLU A 109 10.18 -9.55 -39.52
C GLU A 109 11.39 -10.47 -39.31
N TYR A 110 11.42 -11.19 -38.19
CA TYR A 110 12.43 -12.23 -37.94
C TYR A 110 12.44 -13.29 -39.04
N LEU A 111 11.27 -13.82 -39.43
CA LEU A 111 11.17 -14.79 -40.52
C LEU A 111 11.64 -14.22 -41.86
N ARG A 112 11.32 -12.96 -42.17
CA ARG A 112 11.81 -12.27 -43.38
C ARG A 112 13.33 -12.11 -43.36
N ARG A 113 13.90 -11.70 -42.22
CA ARG A 113 15.35 -11.55 -42.05
C ARG A 113 16.06 -12.89 -42.21
N LYS A 114 15.49 -13.96 -41.65
CA LYS A 114 16.00 -15.33 -41.83
C LYS A 114 15.96 -15.77 -43.29
N GLN A 115 14.86 -15.53 -44.02
CA GLN A 115 14.78 -15.82 -45.45
C GLN A 115 15.83 -15.04 -46.25
N HIS A 116 16.02 -13.76 -45.94
CA HIS A 116 17.05 -12.95 -46.59
C HIS A 116 18.47 -13.49 -46.34
N GLN A 117 18.77 -13.93 -45.11
CA GLN A 117 20.04 -14.58 -44.78
C GLN A 117 20.23 -15.87 -45.59
N GLU A 118 19.20 -16.72 -45.69
CA GLU A 118 19.25 -17.93 -46.50
C GLU A 118 19.46 -17.61 -48.00
N GLU A 119 18.84 -16.55 -48.52
CA GLU A 119 19.06 -16.09 -49.89
C GLU A 119 20.51 -15.59 -50.12
N GLU A 120 21.07 -14.85 -49.16
CA GLU A 120 22.47 -14.39 -49.19
C GLU A 120 23.44 -15.58 -49.15
N GLU A 121 23.23 -16.54 -48.25
CA GLU A 121 24.04 -17.76 -48.16
C GLU A 121 23.99 -18.56 -49.47
N ASN A 122 22.79 -18.75 -50.03
CA ASN A 122 22.60 -19.41 -51.31
C ASN A 122 23.31 -18.67 -52.46
N TYR A 123 23.29 -17.34 -52.44
CA TYR A 123 24.00 -16.51 -53.42
C TYR A 123 25.52 -16.72 -53.33
N TYR A 124 26.10 -16.67 -52.12
CA TYR A 124 27.53 -16.93 -51.92
C TYR A 124 27.92 -18.36 -52.31
N GLN A 125 27.08 -19.34 -51.96
CA GLN A 125 27.31 -20.74 -52.34
C GLN A 125 27.31 -20.93 -53.87
N ALA A 126 26.35 -20.33 -54.58
CA ALA A 126 26.30 -20.36 -56.04
C ALA A 126 27.52 -19.69 -56.68
N MET A 127 28.02 -18.59 -56.09
CA MET A 127 29.24 -17.92 -56.53
C MET A 127 30.47 -18.82 -56.38
N ILE A 128 30.63 -19.49 -55.24
CA ILE A 128 31.71 -20.46 -55.00
C ILE A 128 31.64 -21.62 -56.00
N GLU A 129 30.45 -22.19 -56.22
CA GLU A 129 30.24 -23.26 -57.20
C GLU A 129 30.58 -22.83 -58.63
N ALA A 130 30.23 -21.61 -59.02
CA ALA A 130 30.55 -21.06 -60.34
C ALA A 130 32.06 -20.94 -60.54
N HIS A 131 32.78 -20.41 -59.53
CA HIS A 131 34.23 -20.30 -59.57
C HIS A 131 34.92 -21.68 -59.62
N LEU A 132 34.43 -22.66 -58.84
CA LEU A 132 34.91 -24.04 -58.92
C LEU A 132 34.71 -24.64 -60.30
N LYS A 133 33.52 -24.47 -60.92
CA LYS A 133 33.23 -24.95 -62.27
C LYS A 133 34.18 -24.36 -63.31
N GLU A 134 34.50 -23.06 -63.20
CA GLU A 134 35.47 -22.40 -64.08
C GLU A 134 36.88 -22.98 -63.92
N GLN A 135 37.33 -23.19 -62.69
CA GLN A 135 38.62 -23.83 -62.39
C GLN A 135 38.70 -25.26 -62.97
N TYR A 136 37.64 -26.06 -62.83
CA TYR A 136 37.57 -27.38 -63.43
C TYR A 136 37.60 -27.34 -64.97
N ALA A 137 36.91 -26.38 -65.59
CA ALA A 137 36.93 -26.21 -67.04
C ALA A 137 38.33 -25.82 -67.56
N LEU A 138 39.02 -24.91 -66.86
CA LEU A 138 40.41 -24.54 -67.17
C LEU A 138 41.36 -25.75 -67.05
N ASN A 139 41.23 -26.54 -65.99
CA ASN A 139 42.02 -27.75 -65.80
C ASN A 139 41.77 -28.80 -66.89
N ASP A 140 40.52 -29.01 -67.30
CA ASP A 140 40.18 -29.92 -68.40
C ASP A 140 40.78 -29.44 -69.75
N MET A 141 40.76 -28.14 -70.02
CA MET A 141 41.45 -27.56 -71.19
C MET A 141 42.96 -27.79 -71.16
N LEU A 142 43.60 -27.62 -70.00
CA LEU A 142 45.04 -27.88 -69.81
C LEU A 142 45.39 -29.38 -69.97
N GLN A 143 44.57 -30.28 -69.45
CA GLN A 143 44.79 -31.72 -69.63
C GLN A 143 44.65 -32.13 -71.10
N LYS A 144 43.68 -31.55 -71.82
CA LYS A 144 43.49 -31.78 -73.26
C LYS A 144 44.66 -31.26 -74.09
N SER A 145 45.27 -30.12 -73.75
CA SER A 145 46.46 -29.62 -74.46
C SER A 145 47.72 -30.45 -74.18
N SER A 146 47.87 -30.95 -72.94
CA SER A 146 49.02 -31.75 -72.49
C SER A 146 49.13 -33.12 -73.19
N LYS A 147 48.01 -33.72 -73.62
CA LYS A 147 47.98 -35.04 -74.29
C LYS A 147 48.50 -35.03 -75.74
N SER A 148 48.90 -33.89 -76.31
CA SER A 148 49.42 -33.81 -77.69
C SER A 148 50.96 -33.73 -77.84
N VAL A 149 51.73 -33.73 -76.74
CA VAL A 149 53.20 -33.64 -76.81
C VAL A 149 53.85 -34.94 -76.33
N GLN A 150 54.18 -35.81 -77.29
CA GLN A 150 55.10 -36.94 -77.08
C GLN A 150 56.54 -36.44 -77.06
N HIS A 151 57.21 -36.41 -75.90
CA HIS A 151 58.53 -37.06 -75.67
C HIS A 151 59.10 -36.72 -74.27
N PRO A 152 59.83 -37.66 -73.61
CA PRO A 152 60.29 -37.49 -72.24
C PRO A 152 61.78 -37.14 -72.14
N GLN A 153 62.15 -36.33 -71.15
CA GLN A 153 63.44 -36.42 -70.45
C GLN A 153 63.24 -35.99 -68.98
N PRO A 154 63.61 -36.81 -67.99
CA PRO A 154 63.54 -36.44 -66.59
C PRO A 154 64.84 -35.73 -66.18
N VAL A 155 64.77 -34.44 -65.88
CA VAL A 155 65.85 -33.73 -65.18
C VAL A 155 65.44 -33.48 -63.73
N SER A 156 66.08 -34.26 -62.86
CA SER A 156 66.14 -34.09 -61.41
C SER A 156 66.74 -32.73 -61.07
N VAL A 157 65.92 -31.79 -60.60
CA VAL A 157 66.37 -30.54 -59.99
C VAL A 157 66.13 -30.64 -58.49
N LYS A 158 67.22 -30.81 -57.74
CA LYS A 158 67.29 -30.59 -56.29
C LYS A 158 66.97 -29.13 -56.01
N SER A 159 65.85 -28.83 -55.34
CA SER A 159 65.65 -27.53 -54.70
C SER A 159 66.31 -27.55 -53.32
N TYR A 160 67.20 -26.60 -53.13
CA TYR A 160 67.95 -26.33 -51.91
C TYR A 160 66.99 -25.70 -50.90
N TYR A 161 66.75 -26.38 -49.77
CA TYR A 161 66.03 -25.81 -48.63
C TYR A 161 66.98 -24.86 -47.90
N HIS A 162 66.59 -23.59 -47.77
CA HIS A 162 67.19 -22.64 -46.84
C HIS A 162 66.20 -22.50 -45.68
N GLU A 163 66.45 -23.28 -44.63
CA GLU A 163 65.79 -23.11 -43.33
C GLU A 163 66.51 -21.97 -42.60
N GLU A 164 65.90 -20.79 -42.57
CA GLU A 164 66.14 -19.79 -41.54
C GLU A 164 64.85 -19.72 -40.73
N SER A 165 64.85 -20.45 -39.61
CA SER A 165 63.85 -20.42 -38.56
C SER A 165 64.10 -19.21 -37.67
N ASP A 166 63.42 -18.09 -37.95
CA ASP A 166 63.16 -17.05 -36.96
C ASP A 166 61.98 -17.53 -36.10
N ASP A 167 62.30 -18.14 -34.97
CA ASP A 167 61.38 -18.83 -34.06
C ASP A 167 61.07 -17.97 -32.82
N GLU A 168 60.77 -16.68 -33.01
CA GLU A 168 60.37 -15.76 -31.94
C GLU A 168 59.29 -14.75 -32.39
N SER A 169 58.05 -15.19 -32.67
CA SER A 169 56.91 -14.25 -32.76
C SER A 169 55.48 -14.81 -32.73
N ASP A 170 55.25 -16.06 -32.28
CA ASP A 170 53.89 -16.66 -32.31
C ASP A 170 53.19 -16.80 -30.95
N SER A 171 53.82 -16.42 -29.82
CA SER A 171 53.12 -16.48 -28.52
C SER A 171 51.96 -15.48 -28.41
N ASP A 172 52.15 -14.27 -28.93
CA ASP A 172 51.19 -13.18 -28.73
C ASP A 172 49.95 -13.31 -29.64
N THR A 173 50.08 -14.03 -30.77
CA THR A 173 48.96 -14.31 -31.67
C THR A 173 48.10 -15.46 -31.17
N GLU A 174 48.72 -16.49 -30.56
CA GLU A 174 47.99 -17.61 -29.96
C GLU A 174 47.19 -17.18 -28.72
N ASP A 175 47.76 -16.32 -27.87
CA ASP A 175 47.06 -15.80 -26.68
C ASP A 175 45.90 -14.85 -27.05
N ARG A 176 46.06 -14.05 -28.13
CA ARG A 176 44.96 -13.24 -28.67
C ARG A 176 43.85 -14.10 -29.28
N LEU A 177 44.18 -15.18 -29.98
CA LEU A 177 43.19 -16.12 -30.52
C LEU A 177 42.47 -16.88 -29.41
N LYS A 178 43.16 -17.30 -28.34
CA LYS A 178 42.53 -17.90 -27.16
C LYS A 178 41.59 -16.93 -26.44
N ALA A 179 41.97 -15.66 -26.29
CA ALA A 179 41.10 -14.66 -25.69
C ALA A 179 39.84 -14.39 -26.54
N LEU A 180 39.97 -14.35 -27.87
CA LEU A 180 38.84 -14.13 -28.78
C LEU A 180 37.89 -15.34 -28.82
N VAL A 181 38.44 -16.57 -28.84
CA VAL A 181 37.64 -17.80 -28.78
C VAL A 181 36.93 -17.90 -27.43
N LYS A 182 37.61 -17.57 -26.32
CA LYS A 182 36.98 -17.53 -25.01
C LYS A 182 35.84 -16.51 -24.94
N LEU A 183 36.02 -15.31 -25.49
CA LEU A 183 34.97 -14.27 -25.53
C LEU A 183 33.75 -14.68 -26.38
N VAL A 184 33.96 -15.38 -27.49
CA VAL A 184 32.87 -15.78 -28.41
C VAL A 184 32.11 -17.00 -27.91
N PHE A 185 32.76 -17.91 -27.16
CA PHE A 185 32.14 -19.16 -26.70
C PHE A 185 31.70 -19.14 -25.23
N ASP A 186 32.30 -18.34 -24.34
CA ASP A 186 31.85 -18.24 -22.93
C ASP A 186 30.45 -17.60 -22.82
N HIS A 187 30.01 -16.78 -23.79
CA HIS A 187 28.64 -16.24 -23.82
C HIS A 187 27.56 -17.27 -24.22
N GLN A 188 27.91 -18.51 -24.57
CA GLN A 188 26.91 -19.54 -24.91
C GLN A 188 26.71 -20.61 -23.82
N GLU A 189 27.54 -20.65 -22.77
CA GLU A 189 27.44 -21.66 -21.72
C GLU A 189 26.79 -21.14 -20.42
N GLU A 190 26.74 -19.83 -20.16
CA GLU A 190 26.10 -19.28 -18.96
C GLU A 190 24.56 -19.28 -19.00
N GLU A 191 23.92 -19.51 -20.15
CA GLU A 191 22.45 -19.65 -20.25
C GLU A 191 21.92 -21.09 -20.02
N LYS A 192 22.79 -22.07 -19.69
CA LYS A 192 22.37 -23.50 -19.60
C LYS A 192 22.48 -24.16 -18.23
N GLU A 193 22.92 -23.47 -17.18
CA GLU A 193 23.06 -24.06 -15.83
C GLU A 193 22.04 -23.57 -14.78
N GLN A 194 20.93 -22.94 -15.18
CA GLN A 194 19.84 -22.55 -14.27
C GLN A 194 18.49 -23.29 -14.48
N GLU A 195 18.46 -24.40 -15.22
CA GLU A 195 17.28 -25.28 -15.32
C GLU A 195 17.57 -26.69 -14.79
N ALA A 196 17.84 -26.80 -13.49
CA ALA A 196 17.78 -28.09 -12.79
C ALA A 196 17.60 -27.90 -11.27
N ASP A 197 16.54 -27.21 -10.85
CA ASP A 197 16.01 -27.43 -9.51
C ASP A 197 14.48 -27.55 -9.52
N ASP A 198 14.03 -28.56 -8.81
CA ASP A 198 12.87 -29.39 -9.12
C ASP A 198 11.64 -28.85 -8.36
N GLY A 199 11.03 -27.80 -8.91
CA GLY A 199 9.76 -27.25 -8.42
C GLY A 199 8.57 -27.92 -9.09
N GLN A 200 8.03 -28.99 -8.51
CA GLN A 200 6.75 -29.57 -8.93
C GLN A 200 5.61 -28.55 -8.73
N GLN A 201 5.38 -27.70 -9.72
CA GLN A 201 4.15 -26.92 -9.83
C GLN A 201 3.02 -27.91 -10.16
N GLN A 202 2.28 -28.33 -9.13
CA GLN A 202 0.97 -28.94 -9.32
C GLN A 202 0.08 -27.90 -10.01
N THR A 203 -0.11 -28.05 -11.31
CA THR A 203 -1.11 -27.31 -12.07
C THR A 203 -2.48 -27.76 -11.56
N MET A 204 -3.04 -26.99 -10.63
CA MET A 204 -4.43 -27.17 -10.22
C MET A 204 -5.29 -27.08 -11.46
N THR A 205 -6.09 -28.10 -11.69
CA THR A 205 -7.04 -28.07 -12.79
C THR A 205 -8.12 -27.05 -12.48
N ILE A 206 -8.78 -26.52 -13.52
CA ILE A 206 -9.91 -25.60 -13.36
C ILE A 206 -10.99 -26.19 -12.44
N ASP A 207 -11.14 -27.52 -12.41
CA ASP A 207 -12.08 -28.20 -11.54
C ASP A 207 -11.64 -28.14 -10.05
N ASP A 208 -10.34 -28.27 -9.76
CA ASP A 208 -9.80 -28.12 -8.39
C ASP A 208 -9.97 -26.69 -7.87
N PHE A 209 -9.87 -25.70 -8.76
CA PHE A 209 -10.08 -24.29 -8.42
C PHE A 209 -11.55 -23.98 -8.12
N VAL A 210 -12.48 -24.57 -8.87
CA VAL A 210 -13.93 -24.44 -8.62
C VAL A 210 -14.31 -25.08 -7.29
N ASP A 211 -13.78 -26.26 -6.98
CA ASP A 211 -13.99 -26.92 -5.68
C ASP A 211 -13.42 -26.12 -4.51
N TYR A 212 -12.24 -25.49 -4.69
CA TYR A 212 -11.65 -24.60 -3.68
C TYR A 212 -12.54 -23.38 -3.39
N ILE A 213 -13.09 -22.74 -4.43
CA ILE A 213 -14.01 -21.59 -4.25
C ILE A 213 -15.32 -22.04 -3.61
N SER A 214 -15.91 -23.17 -4.02
CA SER A 214 -17.14 -23.68 -3.41
C SER A 214 -16.97 -24.04 -1.94
N LYS A 215 -15.81 -24.59 -1.56
CA LYS A 215 -15.50 -24.88 -0.15
C LYS A 215 -15.34 -23.59 0.68
N LYS A 216 -14.62 -22.60 0.14
CA LYS A 216 -14.39 -21.31 0.82
C LYS A 216 -15.67 -20.49 0.97
N ALA A 217 -16.65 -20.66 0.07
CA ALA A 217 -17.96 -20.04 0.19
C ALA A 217 -18.84 -20.67 1.30
N GLN A 218 -18.67 -21.97 1.61
CA GLN A 218 -19.38 -22.61 2.71
C GLN A 218 -18.85 -22.22 4.09
N ASP A 219 -17.54 -21.96 4.20
CA ASP A 219 -16.93 -21.57 5.48
C ASP A 219 -17.31 -20.14 5.91
N LEU A 220 -17.81 -19.30 4.99
CA LEU A 220 -18.22 -17.91 5.26
C LEU A 220 -19.69 -17.77 5.70
N ASP A 221 -20.51 -18.81 5.59
CA ASP A 221 -21.95 -18.79 5.95
C ASP A 221 -22.19 -19.38 7.37
N GLY A 222 -21.11 -19.65 8.12
CA GLY A 222 -21.16 -20.46 9.35
C GLY A 222 -20.88 -19.73 10.68
N SER A 223 -20.57 -18.42 10.68
CA SER A 223 -20.16 -17.71 11.90
C SER A 223 -20.97 -16.45 12.18
N GLU A 224 -22.25 -16.60 12.46
CA GLU A 224 -23.02 -15.64 13.26
C GLU A 224 -23.21 -16.23 14.66
N GLN A 225 -22.27 -15.95 15.57
CA GLN A 225 -22.46 -16.15 17.00
C GLN A 225 -22.43 -14.79 17.69
N GLU A 226 -23.61 -14.43 18.17
CA GLU A 226 -24.00 -13.24 18.89
C GLU A 226 -23.33 -13.20 20.28
N GLU A 227 -22.31 -12.36 20.47
CA GLU A 227 -21.76 -12.03 21.79
C GLU A 227 -22.14 -10.60 22.16
N THR A 228 -23.10 -10.51 23.08
CA THR A 228 -23.46 -9.32 23.85
C THR A 228 -22.43 -9.11 24.96
N ILE A 229 -21.74 -7.97 25.00
CA ILE A 229 -20.90 -7.58 26.13
C ILE A 229 -21.35 -6.21 26.66
N ASP A 230 -21.68 -6.23 27.95
CA ASP A 230 -22.14 -5.15 28.81
C ASP A 230 -21.11 -4.02 29.02
N GLU A 231 -21.65 -2.82 29.20
CA GLU A 231 -21.01 -1.61 29.71
C GLU A 231 -20.36 -1.81 31.10
N GLU A 232 -19.34 -1.01 31.44
CA GLU A 232 -19.36 -0.19 32.67
C GLU A 232 -18.07 0.68 32.83
N ASN A 233 -18.31 1.99 33.01
CA ASN A 233 -17.62 2.94 33.91
C ASN A 233 -16.08 3.12 33.90
N LYS A 234 -15.64 4.37 33.66
CA LYS A 234 -14.93 5.15 34.71
C LYS A 234 -14.71 6.65 34.39
N ASP A 235 -15.03 7.40 35.43
CA ASP A 235 -14.91 8.85 35.69
C ASP A 235 -13.47 9.40 35.80
N ASP A 236 -13.42 10.73 35.62
CA ASP A 236 -12.65 11.77 36.32
C ASP A 236 -11.11 11.74 36.40
N HIS A 237 -10.48 12.81 35.87
CA HIS A 237 -9.70 13.73 36.72
C HIS A 237 -9.31 15.06 36.02
N GLU A 238 -9.46 16.14 36.78
CA GLU A 238 -9.10 17.54 36.51
C GLU A 238 -7.61 17.89 36.78
N GLU A 239 -7.24 19.14 36.43
CA GLU A 239 -6.08 19.96 36.85
C GLU A 239 -4.72 19.63 36.18
N ASP A 240 -3.79 20.54 35.87
CA ASP A 240 -3.60 21.97 36.14
C ASP A 240 -2.46 22.52 35.23
N ASP A 241 -2.35 23.85 35.17
CA ASP A 241 -1.24 24.73 34.78
C ASP A 241 0.16 24.15 34.46
N ASN A 242 0.85 24.65 33.42
CA ASN A 242 2.05 25.52 33.61
C ASN A 242 2.69 26.09 32.31
N GLU A 243 3.36 27.22 32.55
CA GLU A 243 4.13 28.21 31.79
C GLU A 243 5.03 27.87 30.58
N HIS A 244 5.13 28.92 29.74
CA HIS A 244 6.28 29.46 28.99
C HIS A 244 7.40 28.54 28.48
N THR A 245 7.65 28.64 27.17
CA THR A 245 9.03 28.73 26.66
C THR A 245 9.04 29.50 25.33
N GLU A 246 9.89 30.53 25.29
CA GLU A 246 10.34 31.26 24.10
C GLU A 246 11.30 30.38 23.27
N GLU A 247 11.85 30.94 22.17
CA GLU A 247 12.89 30.39 21.27
C GLU A 247 12.33 29.61 20.06
N ASP A 248 12.83 29.73 18.83
CA ASP A 248 13.79 30.65 18.21
C ASP A 248 13.55 30.56 16.69
N MET A 249 13.63 31.69 15.98
CA MET A 249 13.51 31.74 14.53
C MET A 249 14.85 31.36 13.88
N MET A 250 14.91 30.25 13.15
CA MET A 250 15.99 29.99 12.20
C MET A 250 15.46 29.89 10.77
N ASP A 251 15.84 30.91 9.99
CA ASP A 251 15.79 31.00 8.53
C ASP A 251 16.52 29.80 7.90
N PHE A 252 15.84 29.06 7.01
CA PHE A 252 16.48 28.01 6.20
C PHE A 252 16.44 28.43 4.72
N GLU A 253 17.61 28.79 4.21
CA GLU A 253 17.85 29.22 2.84
C GLU A 253 17.60 28.09 1.83
N PHE A 254 16.82 28.42 0.81
CA PHE A 254 16.49 27.58 -0.33
C PHE A 254 17.67 27.49 -1.29
N VAL A 255 18.39 26.37 -1.27
CA VAL A 255 19.43 26.05 -2.27
C VAL A 255 18.77 25.36 -3.46
N GLN A 256 18.64 26.10 -4.56
CA GLN A 256 18.45 25.55 -5.91
C GLN A 256 19.82 25.13 -6.44
N ASN A 257 19.94 23.88 -6.87
CA ASN A 257 20.94 23.32 -7.78
C ASN A 257 20.44 21.89 -8.07
N ASP A 258 20.61 21.29 -9.23
CA ASP A 258 21.07 21.72 -10.53
C ASP A 258 20.57 20.64 -11.50
N GLU A 259 20.20 21.05 -12.70
CA GLU A 259 19.88 20.16 -13.80
C GLU A 259 21.13 19.35 -14.18
N SER A 260 21.00 18.02 -14.27
CA SER A 260 21.93 17.24 -15.08
C SER A 260 21.17 16.19 -15.87
N ASP A 261 21.24 16.42 -17.18
CA ASP A 261 20.70 15.70 -18.31
C ASP A 261 21.72 14.59 -18.66
N SER A 262 21.36 13.33 -18.43
CA SER A 262 22.16 12.17 -18.88
C SER A 262 21.27 11.21 -19.67
N MET A 263 21.57 11.11 -20.96
CA MET A 263 21.02 10.09 -21.85
C MET A 263 21.58 8.72 -21.46
N ASP A 264 20.71 7.85 -20.95
CA ASP A 264 20.99 6.42 -20.79
C ASP A 264 20.18 5.61 -21.81
N GLU A 265 20.87 4.70 -22.49
CA GLU A 265 20.31 3.70 -23.39
C GLU A 265 19.62 2.61 -22.56
N GLU A 266 18.29 2.67 -22.48
CA GLU A 266 17.47 1.68 -21.77
C GLU A 266 17.40 0.36 -22.55
N SER A 267 18.13 -0.64 -22.07
CA SER A 267 17.74 -2.04 -22.18
C SER A 267 16.50 -2.25 -21.30
N GLU A 268 15.32 -2.27 -21.93
CA GLU A 268 14.05 -2.63 -21.31
C GLU A 268 14.11 -4.09 -20.81
N GLU A 269 14.71 -4.30 -19.64
CA GLU A 269 14.43 -5.48 -18.82
C GLU A 269 12.98 -5.34 -18.36
N GLU A 270 12.11 -6.21 -18.90
CA GLU A 270 10.72 -6.37 -18.50
C GLU A 270 10.67 -6.82 -17.03
N GLU A 271 10.77 -5.86 -16.11
CA GLU A 271 10.33 -6.07 -14.73
C GLU A 271 8.81 -6.26 -14.79
N ASP A 272 8.37 -7.48 -14.47
CA ASP A 272 6.99 -7.80 -14.09
C ASP A 272 6.70 -7.03 -12.78
N GLU A 273 6.57 -5.71 -12.87
CA GLU A 273 5.98 -4.91 -11.82
C GLU A 273 4.55 -5.44 -11.66
N GLU A 274 4.31 -6.18 -10.58
CA GLU A 274 2.98 -6.45 -10.05
C GLU A 274 2.38 -5.08 -9.68
N GLU A 275 1.91 -4.34 -10.70
CA GLU A 275 1.27 -3.04 -10.55
C GLU A 275 0.10 -3.25 -9.59
N ASP A 276 0.29 -2.82 -8.35
CA ASP A 276 -0.66 -2.78 -7.28
C ASP A 276 -1.99 -2.28 -7.84
N MET A 277 -2.89 -3.22 -8.10
CA MET A 277 -4.26 -2.92 -8.45
C MET A 277 -4.75 -1.91 -7.43
N PRO A 278 -5.41 -0.81 -7.82
CA PRO A 278 -6.06 0.06 -6.85
C PRO A 278 -7.03 -0.81 -6.06
N VAL A 279 -6.60 -1.21 -4.86
CA VAL A 279 -7.37 -2.06 -3.98
C VAL A 279 -8.62 -1.26 -3.72
N LEU A 280 -9.73 -1.74 -4.28
CA LEU A 280 -11.05 -1.24 -4.06
C LEU A 280 -11.23 -1.24 -2.54
N VAL A 281 -10.96 -0.10 -1.89
CA VAL A 281 -11.18 0.05 -0.46
C VAL A 281 -12.67 -0.14 -0.33
N LYS A 282 -13.08 -1.33 0.13
CA LYS A 282 -14.46 -1.68 0.43
C LYS A 282 -14.89 -0.87 1.66
N SER A 283 -14.88 0.45 1.56
CA SER A 283 -15.34 1.40 2.57
C SER A 283 -16.86 1.42 2.67
N THR A 284 -17.58 0.50 2.02
CA THR A 284 -19.03 0.37 2.15
C THR A 284 -19.43 0.13 3.61
N ASP A 285 -18.56 -0.50 4.40
CA ASP A 285 -18.80 -0.72 5.83
C ASP A 285 -18.57 0.55 6.66
N SER A 286 -17.61 1.40 6.26
CA SER A 286 -17.40 2.73 6.86
C SER A 286 -18.57 3.67 6.58
N VAL A 287 -19.09 3.68 5.34
CA VAL A 287 -20.26 4.51 4.98
C VAL A 287 -21.54 3.97 5.63
N ARG A 288 -21.73 2.64 5.73
CA ARG A 288 -22.86 2.05 6.45
C ARG A 288 -22.83 2.36 7.94
N ASN A 289 -21.67 2.28 8.58
CA ASN A 289 -21.54 2.60 10.01
C ASN A 289 -21.80 4.08 10.27
N LEU A 290 -21.37 4.98 9.38
CA LEU A 290 -21.69 6.41 9.47
C LEU A 290 -23.18 6.69 9.30
N VAL A 291 -23.84 6.00 8.35
CA VAL A 291 -25.29 6.13 8.11
C VAL A 291 -26.10 5.55 9.27
N ASN A 292 -25.66 4.45 9.88
CA ASN A 292 -26.33 3.85 11.04
C ASN A 292 -26.17 4.71 12.31
N SER A 293 -24.98 5.27 12.57
CA SER A 293 -24.75 6.23 13.66
C SER A 293 -25.65 7.47 13.55
N LEU A 294 -25.82 8.01 12.33
CA LEU A 294 -26.73 9.14 12.04
C LEU A 294 -28.23 8.79 12.13
N ILE A 295 -28.58 7.50 12.14
CA ILE A 295 -29.95 7.02 12.34
C ILE A 295 -30.21 6.80 13.82
N GLU A 296 -29.24 6.23 14.56
CA GLU A 296 -29.35 5.99 16.00
C GLU A 296 -29.34 7.28 16.82
N GLU A 297 -28.52 8.28 16.49
CA GLU A 297 -28.54 9.60 17.15
C GLU A 297 -29.85 10.38 16.94
N SER A 298 -30.71 9.97 16.00
CA SER A 298 -31.96 10.69 15.70
C SER A 298 -33.18 10.21 16.49
N ASN A 299 -33.05 9.16 17.31
CA ASN A 299 -34.16 8.57 18.07
C ASN A 299 -34.21 8.94 19.56
N ASP A 300 -33.17 9.57 20.12
CA ASP A 300 -33.21 10.03 21.51
C ASP A 300 -33.72 11.48 21.58
N ASP A 301 -35.04 11.57 21.62
CA ASP A 301 -35.82 12.74 22.02
C ASP A 301 -35.60 12.94 23.55
N ASP A 302 -35.24 14.17 23.96
CA ASP A 302 -35.36 14.79 25.30
C ASP A 302 -34.14 15.14 26.19
N THR A 303 -32.90 15.25 25.69
CA THR A 303 -31.82 15.85 26.51
C THR A 303 -31.06 16.98 25.85
N SER A 304 -31.44 18.20 26.26
CA SER A 304 -30.66 19.44 26.24
C SER A 304 -30.28 19.99 24.86
N ASP A 305 -30.68 21.24 24.64
CA ASP A 305 -30.15 22.15 23.61
C ASP A 305 -28.63 22.33 23.77
N LYS A 306 -27.83 21.28 23.58
CA LYS A 306 -26.43 21.43 23.19
C LYS A 306 -26.48 21.93 21.78
N GLU A 307 -26.31 23.24 21.68
CA GLU A 307 -25.92 23.99 20.50
C GLU A 307 -25.13 23.07 19.56
N ILE A 308 -25.83 22.51 18.56
CA ILE A 308 -25.22 21.77 17.46
C ILE A 308 -24.42 22.83 16.72
N THR A 309 -23.24 23.10 17.23
CA THR A 309 -22.19 23.82 16.53
C THR A 309 -22.04 23.03 15.24
N PHE A 310 -22.45 23.66 14.14
CA PHE A 310 -22.16 23.18 12.80
C PHE A 310 -20.63 23.13 12.70
N GLN A 311 -20.04 22.03 13.18
CA GLN A 311 -18.63 21.77 13.02
C GLN A 311 -18.39 21.64 11.52
N ASP A 312 -17.41 22.38 11.03
CA ASP A 312 -17.07 22.37 9.62
C ASP A 312 -16.83 20.90 9.19
N PRO A 313 -17.46 20.44 8.10
CA PRO A 313 -17.32 19.05 7.65
C PRO A 313 -15.86 18.67 7.37
N ILE A 314 -15.02 19.67 7.06
CA ILE A 314 -13.58 19.53 6.87
C ILE A 314 -12.88 19.18 8.18
N LYS A 315 -13.24 19.88 9.27
CA LYS A 315 -12.71 19.60 10.61
C LYS A 315 -13.05 18.17 11.04
N LEU A 316 -14.31 17.77 10.85
CA LEU A 316 -14.77 16.43 11.20
C LEU A 316 -14.01 15.35 10.42
N ALA A 317 -13.82 15.54 9.11
CA ALA A 317 -13.05 14.61 8.27
C ALA A 317 -11.58 14.48 8.72
N LYS A 318 -10.95 15.60 9.12
CA LYS A 318 -9.58 15.59 9.65
C LYS A 318 -9.48 14.88 11.00
N LEU A 319 -10.44 15.12 11.90
CA LEU A 319 -10.51 14.43 13.19
C LEU A 319 -10.76 12.93 13.01
N ASP A 320 -11.60 12.54 12.05
CA ASP A 320 -11.83 11.15 11.70
C ASP A 320 -10.58 10.48 11.13
N ALA A 321 -9.82 11.18 10.26
CA ALA A 321 -8.53 10.70 9.78
C ALA A 321 -7.52 10.49 10.92
N LEU A 322 -7.45 11.41 11.89
CA LEU A 322 -6.62 11.25 13.08
C LEU A 322 -7.07 10.09 13.98
N ASN A 323 -8.38 9.90 14.17
CA ASN A 323 -8.93 8.75 14.89
C ASN A 323 -8.53 7.42 14.23
N ARG A 324 -8.59 7.38 12.90
CA ARG A 324 -8.20 6.20 12.13
C ARG A 324 -6.72 5.88 12.30
N ILE A 325 -5.86 6.89 12.22
CA ILE A 325 -4.42 6.71 12.48
C ILE A 325 -4.18 6.26 13.92
N GLU A 326 -4.88 6.83 14.90
CA GLU A 326 -4.79 6.41 16.30
C GLU A 326 -5.14 4.92 16.48
N GLN A 327 -6.20 4.46 15.82
CA GLN A 327 -6.59 3.06 15.83
C GLN A 327 -5.54 2.18 15.14
N GLU A 328 -5.04 2.58 13.96
CA GLU A 328 -3.96 1.88 13.26
C GLU A 328 -2.72 1.75 14.17
N LEU A 329 -2.33 2.82 14.87
CA LEU A 329 -1.23 2.84 15.83
C LEU A 329 -1.43 1.84 16.98
N LYS A 330 -2.65 1.79 17.55
CA LYS A 330 -3.00 0.84 18.62
C LYS A 330 -2.97 -0.61 18.12
N GLU A 331 -3.46 -0.86 16.91
CA GLU A 331 -3.43 -2.20 16.31
C GLU A 331 -2.01 -2.67 15.99
N VAL A 332 -1.20 -1.79 15.40
CA VAL A 332 0.22 -2.03 15.09
C VAL A 332 0.97 -2.36 16.37
N ARG A 333 0.76 -1.55 17.42
CA ARG A 333 1.28 -1.82 18.76
C ARG A 333 0.86 -3.19 19.29
N GLN A 334 -0.45 -3.48 19.33
CA GLN A 334 -0.96 -4.73 19.90
C GLN A 334 -0.51 -5.98 19.13
N LYS A 335 -0.42 -5.91 17.80
CA LYS A 335 -0.02 -7.06 16.97
C LYS A 335 1.46 -7.40 17.11
N HIS A 336 2.30 -6.38 17.23
CA HIS A 336 3.73 -6.53 17.01
C HIS A 336 4.57 -6.38 18.29
N GLU A 337 4.16 -5.56 19.26
CA GLU A 337 4.97 -5.25 20.46
C GLU A 337 5.33 -6.52 21.24
N ASP A 338 4.35 -7.36 21.55
CA ASP A 338 4.58 -8.59 22.31
C ASP A 338 5.45 -9.61 21.56
N HIS A 339 5.29 -9.71 20.24
CA HIS A 339 6.03 -10.71 19.45
C HIS A 339 7.48 -10.29 19.20
N ILE A 340 7.67 -9.03 18.84
CA ILE A 340 8.97 -8.50 18.38
C ILE A 340 9.89 -8.23 19.58
N LEU A 341 9.38 -7.67 20.68
CA LEU A 341 10.19 -7.37 21.87
C LEU A 341 10.58 -8.63 22.66
N HIS A 342 10.02 -9.79 22.32
CA HIS A 342 10.38 -11.08 22.89
C HIS A 342 11.17 -11.98 21.91
N GLY A 343 11.29 -11.57 20.64
CA GLY A 343 12.11 -12.26 19.65
C GLY A 343 13.61 -12.11 19.92
N THR A 344 14.43 -12.90 19.22
CA THR A 344 15.88 -12.71 19.22
C THR A 344 16.32 -12.16 17.88
N LEU A 345 16.97 -11.00 17.87
CA LEU A 345 17.49 -10.41 16.63
C LEU A 345 18.81 -11.07 16.23
N SER A 346 18.94 -11.38 14.94
CA SER A 346 20.15 -12.00 14.37
C SER A 346 20.96 -10.95 13.63
N PHE A 347 22.15 -10.63 14.14
CA PHE A 347 23.05 -9.70 13.47
C PHE A 347 24.04 -10.49 12.58
N PRO A 348 24.34 -10.03 11.35
CA PRO A 348 25.35 -10.65 10.52
C PRO A 348 26.67 -10.74 11.27
N GLN A 349 27.19 -11.95 11.46
CA GLN A 349 28.41 -12.17 12.23
C GLN A 349 29.58 -11.58 11.44
N VAL A 350 30.29 -10.64 12.04
CA VAL A 350 31.44 -9.96 11.44
C VAL A 350 32.54 -10.98 11.14
N THR A 351 32.64 -11.43 9.89
CA THR A 351 33.88 -12.05 9.40
C THR A 351 34.97 -10.98 9.45
N GLN A 352 36.09 -11.29 10.11
CA GLN A 352 37.17 -10.41 10.63
C GLN A 352 37.77 -9.32 9.72
N ILE A 353 37.28 -9.12 8.50
CA ILE A 353 37.92 -8.26 7.50
C ILE A 353 37.42 -6.81 7.59
N ASP A 354 36.18 -6.56 8.02
CA ASP A 354 35.66 -5.18 8.11
C ASP A 354 35.36 -4.75 9.54
N ARG A 355 36.07 -3.70 9.93
CA ARG A 355 36.12 -3.08 11.24
C ARG A 355 34.82 -2.30 11.49
N ALA A 356 34.09 -2.69 12.55
CA ALA A 356 32.96 -1.98 13.15
C ALA A 356 31.76 -1.74 12.21
N ILE A 357 30.97 -2.79 11.97
CA ILE A 357 29.59 -2.62 11.53
C ILE A 357 28.82 -1.99 12.71
N SER A 358 28.35 -0.75 12.51
CA SER A 358 27.50 -0.01 13.45
C SER A 358 26.23 -0.83 13.76
N PRO A 359 25.64 -0.73 14.97
CA PRO A 359 24.31 -1.30 15.26
C PRO A 359 23.22 -0.89 14.25
N GLU A 360 23.45 0.13 13.43
CA GLU A 360 22.50 0.62 12.43
C GLU A 360 22.02 -0.41 11.40
N THR A 361 22.89 -1.30 10.90
CA THR A 361 22.55 -2.13 9.73
C THR A 361 21.98 -3.49 10.13
N LEU A 362 20.69 -3.52 10.49
CA LEU A 362 19.93 -4.76 10.54
C LEU A 362 19.56 -5.19 9.12
N SER A 363 19.93 -6.42 8.74
CA SER A 363 19.53 -7.01 7.46
C SER A 363 18.29 -7.87 7.61
N ALA A 364 17.43 -7.87 6.59
CA ALA A 364 16.22 -8.69 6.46
C ALA A 364 16.50 -10.20 6.26
N SER A 365 17.63 -10.70 6.75
CA SER A 365 18.09 -12.08 6.53
C SER A 365 17.33 -13.11 7.37
N SER A 366 16.90 -12.75 8.58
CA SER A 366 16.07 -13.62 9.44
C SER A 366 14.60 -13.24 9.38
N ALA A 367 13.71 -14.20 9.64
CA ALA A 367 12.27 -13.95 9.70
C ALA A 367 11.93 -12.90 10.78
N GLU A 368 12.54 -13.01 11.96
CA GLU A 368 12.37 -12.10 13.09
C GLU A 368 12.87 -10.69 12.76
N ASN A 369 13.99 -10.58 12.03
CA ASN A 369 14.50 -9.28 11.58
C ASN A 369 13.55 -8.64 10.55
N ARG A 370 12.94 -9.42 9.67
CA ARG A 370 11.94 -8.90 8.71
C ARG A 370 10.71 -8.37 9.41
N GLU A 371 10.24 -9.07 10.45
CA GLU A 371 9.10 -8.61 11.24
C GLU A 371 9.43 -7.35 12.05
N PHE A 372 10.63 -7.28 12.65
CA PHE A 372 11.14 -6.08 13.31
C PHE A 372 11.17 -4.87 12.35
N LEU A 373 11.83 -5.01 11.19
CA LEU A 373 11.93 -3.96 10.18
C LEU A 373 10.55 -3.59 9.61
N GLY A 374 9.66 -4.57 9.44
CA GLY A 374 8.29 -4.33 9.00
C GLY A 374 7.45 -3.55 10.01
N TYR A 375 7.70 -3.74 11.31
CA TYR A 375 7.05 -2.97 12.37
C TYR A 375 7.57 -1.53 12.43
N GLU A 376 8.88 -1.35 12.34
CA GLU A 376 9.53 -0.03 12.22
C GLU A 376 8.99 0.76 11.01
N ASP A 377 8.95 0.13 9.82
CA ASP A 377 8.43 0.74 8.60
C ASP A 377 6.94 1.10 8.70
N GLN A 378 6.13 0.25 9.36
CA GLN A 378 4.72 0.57 9.61
C GLN A 378 4.54 1.81 10.48
N ILE A 379 5.32 1.95 11.57
CA ILE A 379 5.25 3.13 12.43
C ILE A 379 5.71 4.38 11.67
N MET A 380 6.79 4.27 10.88
CA MET A 380 7.29 5.37 10.05
C MET A 380 6.27 5.80 8.99
N LYS A 381 5.57 4.86 8.35
CA LYS A 381 4.46 5.15 7.44
C LYS A 381 3.32 5.90 8.14
N LEU A 382 2.99 5.56 9.39
CA LEU A 382 1.98 6.29 10.16
C LEU A 382 2.43 7.71 10.50
N LEU A 383 3.71 7.93 10.84
CA LEU A 383 4.27 9.26 11.03
C LEU A 383 4.17 10.12 9.76
N LEU A 384 4.49 9.56 8.59
CA LEU A 384 4.32 10.24 7.30
C LEU A 384 2.85 10.60 7.05
N LYS A 385 1.91 9.69 7.32
CA LYS A 385 0.47 10.00 7.23
C LYS A 385 0.06 11.13 8.17
N LEU A 386 0.57 11.17 9.41
CA LEU A 386 0.28 12.25 10.36
C LEU A 386 0.77 13.61 9.87
N ASP A 387 1.93 13.66 9.21
CA ASP A 387 2.51 14.90 8.68
C ASP A 387 1.66 15.50 7.55
N THR A 388 0.99 14.66 6.74
CA THR A 388 0.07 15.13 5.71
C THR A 388 -1.19 15.81 6.25
N ILE A 389 -1.54 15.61 7.53
CA ILE A 389 -2.75 16.19 8.12
C ILE A 389 -2.43 17.60 8.65
N GLU A 390 -2.77 18.60 7.86
CA GLU A 390 -2.65 20.01 8.24
C GLU A 390 -3.72 20.40 9.28
N SER A 391 -3.34 21.17 10.30
CA SER A 391 -4.26 21.58 11.36
C SER A 391 -5.12 22.80 11.01
N ASP A 392 -4.79 23.57 9.96
CA ASP A 392 -5.48 24.83 9.55
C ASP A 392 -5.71 25.84 10.68
N GLY A 393 -4.90 25.80 11.74
CA GLY A 393 -5.07 26.64 12.94
C GLY A 393 -6.10 26.13 13.95
N ASP A 394 -6.67 24.93 13.76
CA ASP A 394 -7.51 24.26 14.74
C ASP A 394 -6.65 23.59 15.83
N GLU A 395 -6.82 24.05 17.07
CA GLU A 395 -6.02 23.61 18.22
C GLU A 395 -6.32 22.15 18.61
N GLU A 396 -7.55 21.67 18.39
CA GLU A 396 -7.94 20.30 18.71
C GLU A 396 -7.24 19.31 17.77
N ILE A 397 -7.26 19.59 16.46
CA ILE A 397 -6.55 18.81 15.45
C ILE A 397 -5.04 18.84 15.73
N ARG A 398 -4.50 20.01 16.05
CA ARG A 398 -3.08 20.20 16.36
C ARG A 398 -2.63 19.40 17.58
N SER A 399 -3.38 19.51 18.68
CA SER A 399 -3.10 18.81 19.93
C SER A 399 -3.16 17.30 19.74
N LYS A 400 -4.21 16.81 19.08
CA LYS A 400 -4.38 15.38 18.79
C LYS A 400 -3.26 14.83 17.91
N ARG A 401 -2.91 15.54 16.83
CA ARG A 401 -1.78 15.16 15.97
C ARG A 401 -0.48 15.09 16.75
N LYS A 402 -0.18 16.08 17.61
CA LYS A 402 1.03 16.10 18.46
C LYS A 402 1.08 14.89 19.39
N THR A 403 -0.03 14.53 20.02
CA THR A 403 -0.12 13.35 20.90
C THR A 403 0.16 12.06 20.13
N LEU A 404 -0.38 11.91 18.92
CA LEU A 404 -0.15 10.72 18.09
C LEU A 404 1.28 10.63 17.57
N VAL A 405 1.88 11.76 17.16
CA VAL A 405 3.29 11.81 16.77
C VAL A 405 4.18 11.38 17.92
N LYS A 406 3.97 11.95 19.12
CA LYS A 406 4.73 11.57 20.31
C LYS A 406 4.57 10.08 20.64
N GLN A 407 3.37 9.53 20.51
CA GLN A 407 3.12 8.11 20.74
C GLN A 407 3.89 7.21 19.75
N ALA A 408 3.94 7.58 18.47
CA ALA A 408 4.72 6.85 17.47
C ALA A 408 6.24 6.98 17.70
N GLU A 409 6.71 8.18 18.07
CA GLU A 409 8.12 8.41 18.44
C GLU A 409 8.53 7.58 19.66
N ASP A 410 7.69 7.53 20.70
CA ASP A 410 7.92 6.70 21.89
C ASP A 410 8.03 5.21 21.49
N MET A 411 7.20 4.73 20.55
CA MET A 411 7.27 3.35 20.04
C MET A 411 8.57 3.07 19.25
N LEU A 412 8.99 3.98 18.36
CA LEU A 412 10.28 3.84 17.67
C LEU A 412 11.45 3.83 18.66
N HIS A 413 11.41 4.70 19.67
CA HIS A 413 12.43 4.73 20.71
C HIS A 413 12.52 3.38 21.46
N THR A 414 11.39 2.76 21.79
CA THR A 414 11.41 1.42 22.41
C THR A 414 12.03 0.34 21.52
N LEU A 415 11.84 0.44 20.19
CA LEU A 415 12.46 -0.48 19.24
C LEU A 415 13.96 -0.27 19.14
N ASP A 416 14.42 0.97 19.12
CA ASP A 416 15.85 1.31 19.12
C ASP A 416 16.55 0.82 20.39
N GLU A 417 15.93 1.02 21.57
CA GLU A 417 16.44 0.48 22.83
C GLU A 417 16.55 -1.05 22.81
N PHE A 418 15.54 -1.73 22.26
CA PHE A 418 15.54 -3.17 22.13
C PHE A 418 16.63 -3.65 21.18
N LYS A 419 16.73 -3.04 19.99
CA LYS A 419 17.79 -3.31 18.99
C LYS A 419 19.19 -3.15 19.59
N GLN A 420 19.41 -2.06 20.34
CA GLN A 420 20.67 -1.81 21.03
C GLN A 420 21.00 -2.89 22.07
N LYS A 421 20.02 -3.29 22.89
CA LYS A 421 20.18 -4.35 23.90
C LYS A 421 20.50 -5.71 23.28
N GLU A 422 19.83 -6.06 22.19
CA GLU A 422 20.09 -7.31 21.46
C GLU A 422 21.50 -7.32 20.85
N TRP A 423 21.94 -6.18 20.30
CA TRP A 423 23.27 -6.00 19.74
C TRP A 423 24.37 -6.13 20.83
N GLU A 424 24.17 -5.53 22.00
CA GLU A 424 25.09 -5.66 23.14
C GLU A 424 25.23 -7.12 23.61
N ARG A 425 24.12 -7.87 23.63
CA ARG A 425 24.13 -9.29 24.02
C ARG A 425 24.96 -10.14 23.04
N VAL A 426 24.75 -9.97 21.74
CA VAL A 426 25.47 -10.73 20.71
C VAL A 426 26.96 -10.36 20.67
N SER A 427 27.26 -9.07 20.85
CA SER A 427 28.64 -8.57 20.88
C SER A 427 29.43 -9.09 22.09
N CYS A 428 28.83 -9.11 23.29
CA CYS A 428 29.49 -9.63 24.50
C CYS A 428 29.70 -11.15 24.47
N SER A 429 28.78 -11.91 23.85
CA SER A 429 28.88 -13.38 23.79
C SER A 429 30.03 -13.87 22.92
N SER A 430 30.53 -13.07 21.98
CA SER A 430 31.62 -13.46 21.08
C SER A 430 33.02 -13.28 21.68
N GLN A 431 33.13 -12.65 22.86
CA GLN A 431 34.41 -12.29 23.48
C GLN A 431 34.87 -13.27 24.59
N SER A 432 34.03 -14.22 25.03
CA SER A 432 34.33 -15.11 26.16
C SER A 432 35.01 -16.45 25.80
N ASP A 433 35.11 -16.83 24.52
CA ASP A 433 35.56 -18.17 24.11
C ASP A 433 37.03 -18.24 23.64
N HIS A 434 37.85 -17.23 23.89
CA HIS A 434 39.22 -17.18 23.36
C HIS A 434 40.36 -17.09 24.40
N SER A 435 40.17 -17.62 25.61
CA SER A 435 41.18 -17.53 26.69
C SER A 435 41.60 -18.85 27.35
N GLU A 436 41.45 -20.03 26.73
CA GLU A 436 41.80 -21.32 27.38
C GLU A 436 42.72 -22.28 26.60
N ASP A 437 43.54 -21.84 25.63
CA ASP A 437 44.53 -22.71 24.95
C ASP A 437 45.96 -22.14 24.96
N ASP A 438 46.46 -21.76 26.14
CA ASP A 438 47.89 -21.50 26.35
C ASP A 438 48.30 -22.05 27.74
N PHE A 439 48.52 -23.37 27.83
CA PHE A 439 49.22 -24.02 28.94
C PHE A 439 50.08 -25.21 28.51
#